data_AF-A0A821NNE4-F1
#
_entry.id   AF-A0A821NNE4-F1
#
_cell.length_a   1.000
_cell.length_b   1.000
_cell.length_c   1.000
_cell.angle_alpha   90.00
_cell.angle_beta   90.00
_cell.angle_gamma   90.00
#
_symmetry.space_group_name_H-M   'P 1'
#
loop_
_entity.id
_entity.type
_entity.pdbx_description
1 polymer ?
#
loop_
_entity_poly.entity_id
_entity_poly.type
_entity_poly.pdbx_seq_one_letter_code
_entity_poly.pdbx_strand_id
1 'polypeptide(L)'
;MFQQLSGYPNVSTLGATFRRGTGGHVVNASDVGDVTQSNFSAAAIINNEALNGVTSLNMLIIDKPTTYENIDNSTNKTLASSVIVMSAWRDSSASVPMNISLYFQVLEEYRPNIRADYFCSFYDTTQSKWNESGCTKPRHNPTFDRYECSCNHLTSFALIWLPKLPLTRHLNAQDIASLVFQSISICCFLAIMIHAVLIRIRDSKMSLQTYDLPPLISCGITMILFVFYIALAMTVYTKETYDDEKQCFLSSSVLMFFVYFFLIFMFCVKTSVAYFNYLRFVHLFPQPSYRRLFIMLVISFLISITWVAFAAGFNSNSLFHITQLYPYKLCWFTRDVIYYFLTIPVCLFLLINIVIFIFVAYHVLNHIRNSTSPHHSYDRMKQCVLFLLLSCATQGIGWLLGPFLTIATPDAANVLGWFFIIFNGLEGLWVIFIYLVVRLQRIDEQKRLIAVSELKKTQRSKSASHKYRKSFEEDNEWDNYGITRETGIKYRNTRN
;
A
#
# COMPACT_ATOMS: atom_id res chain seq x y z
N MET A 1 -28.37 -31.80 34.75
CA MET A 1 -27.90 -32.99 34.03
C MET A 1 -29.08 -33.93 33.93
N PHE A 2 -29.46 -34.35 32.72
CA PHE A 2 -30.52 -35.31 32.49
C PHE A 2 -29.95 -36.53 31.75
N GLN A 3 -30.30 -37.72 32.24
CA GLN A 3 -29.93 -39.01 31.66
C GLN A 3 -31.19 -39.87 31.65
N GLN A 4 -31.64 -40.28 30.45
CA GLN A 4 -32.72 -41.24 30.33
C GLN A 4 -32.13 -42.65 30.24
N LEU A 5 -32.48 -43.51 31.21
CA LEU A 5 -32.25 -44.95 31.19
C LEU A 5 -33.53 -45.65 30.73
N SER A 6 -33.39 -46.63 29.82
CA SER A 6 -34.51 -47.39 29.26
C SER A 6 -35.30 -48.12 30.36
N GLY A 7 -36.63 -47.96 30.35
CA GLY A 7 -37.50 -48.64 31.31
C GLY A 7 -39.00 -48.29 31.30
N TYR A 8 -39.44 -47.20 30.66
CA TYR A 8 -40.87 -46.85 30.58
C TYR A 8 -41.35 -46.65 29.13
N PRO A 9 -42.42 -47.33 28.66
CA PRO A 9 -42.71 -47.44 27.22
C PRO A 9 -43.42 -46.26 26.57
N ASN A 10 -43.83 -45.22 27.32
CA ASN A 10 -44.87 -44.29 26.83
C ASN A 10 -44.50 -42.79 26.82
N VAL A 11 -43.24 -42.42 27.06
CA VAL A 11 -42.83 -41.01 26.96
C VAL A 11 -41.52 -40.91 26.17
N SER A 12 -41.62 -40.55 24.89
CA SER A 12 -40.46 -40.15 24.10
C SER A 12 -40.03 -38.75 24.53
N THR A 13 -39.05 -38.70 25.42
CA THR A 13 -38.36 -37.46 25.75
C THR A 13 -37.58 -36.99 24.53
N LEU A 14 -37.88 -35.77 24.09
CA LEU A 14 -37.32 -35.16 22.88
C LEU A 14 -36.22 -34.16 23.20
N GLY A 15 -36.14 -33.68 24.44
CA GLY A 15 -35.10 -32.75 24.83
C GLY A 15 -35.31 -32.13 26.20
N ALA A 16 -34.72 -30.97 26.42
CA ALA A 16 -34.90 -30.21 27.64
C ALA A 16 -34.85 -28.70 27.37
N THR A 17 -35.54 -27.96 28.23
CA THR A 17 -35.42 -26.52 28.33
C THR A 17 -34.84 -26.14 29.68
N PHE A 18 -34.24 -24.96 29.72
CA PHE A 18 -33.70 -24.36 30.91
C PHE A 18 -34.07 -22.88 30.92
N ARG A 19 -34.63 -22.44 32.03
CA ARG A 19 -34.88 -21.03 32.29
C ARG A 19 -34.12 -20.63 33.55
N ARG A 20 -33.27 -19.61 33.40
CA ARG A 20 -32.44 -19.10 34.48
C ARG A 20 -33.33 -18.67 35.65
N GLY A 21 -32.95 -19.08 36.86
CA GLY A 21 -33.67 -18.78 38.10
C GLY A 21 -34.89 -19.64 38.41
N THR A 22 -35.43 -20.39 37.43
CA THR A 22 -36.58 -21.29 37.65
C THR A 22 -36.20 -22.77 37.56
N GLY A 23 -35.16 -23.11 36.78
CA GLY A 23 -34.69 -24.49 36.60
C GLY A 23 -34.95 -25.06 35.21
N GLY A 24 -34.78 -26.37 35.07
CA GLY A 24 -34.97 -27.09 33.81
C GLY A 24 -36.29 -27.85 33.73
N HIS A 25 -36.77 -28.07 32.51
CA HIS A 25 -37.95 -28.87 32.20
C HIS A 25 -37.62 -29.89 31.10
N VAL A 26 -38.08 -31.12 31.25
CA VAL A 26 -37.90 -32.18 30.24
C VAL A 26 -38.99 -32.06 29.19
N VAL A 27 -38.62 -32.03 27.93
CA VAL A 27 -39.55 -31.88 26.80
C VAL A 27 -39.93 -33.25 26.26
N ASN A 28 -41.21 -33.53 26.16
CA ASN A 28 -41.79 -34.77 25.66
C ASN A 28 -42.61 -34.50 24.39
N ALA A 29 -42.93 -35.54 23.62
CA ALA A 29 -43.73 -35.38 22.40
C ALA A 29 -45.09 -34.67 22.60
N SER A 30 -45.68 -34.75 23.79
CA SER A 30 -46.96 -34.12 24.12
C SER A 30 -46.87 -32.62 24.42
N ASP A 31 -45.70 -32.08 24.77
CA ASP A 31 -45.55 -30.70 25.26
C ASP A 31 -44.66 -29.81 24.36
N VAL A 32 -44.07 -30.34 23.28
CA VAL A 32 -43.20 -29.58 22.35
C VAL A 32 -43.85 -28.30 21.85
N GLY A 33 -45.13 -28.35 21.45
CA GLY A 33 -45.85 -27.21 20.90
C GLY A 33 -45.95 -26.06 21.91
N ASP A 34 -46.31 -26.37 23.15
CA ASP A 34 -46.45 -25.39 24.23
C ASP A 34 -45.08 -24.87 24.68
N VAL A 35 -44.10 -25.77 24.78
CA VAL A 35 -42.73 -25.45 25.18
C VAL A 35 -42.08 -24.48 24.19
N THR A 36 -42.20 -24.72 22.88
CA THR A 36 -41.61 -23.84 21.86
C THR A 36 -42.21 -22.43 21.86
N GLN A 37 -43.42 -22.25 22.40
CA GLN A 37 -44.05 -20.93 22.59
C GLN A 37 -43.84 -20.31 23.98
N SER A 38 -43.00 -20.93 24.82
CA SER A 38 -42.67 -20.45 26.15
C SER A 38 -41.33 -19.69 26.18
N ASN A 39 -41.15 -18.86 27.21
CA ASN A 39 -39.90 -18.13 27.43
C ASN A 39 -38.92 -18.96 28.26
N PHE A 40 -37.75 -19.24 27.69
CA PHE A 40 -36.66 -19.99 28.33
C PHE A 40 -35.30 -19.44 27.87
N SER A 41 -34.26 -19.69 28.67
CA SER A 41 -32.90 -19.16 28.42
C SER A 41 -32.10 -20.04 27.46
N ALA A 42 -32.31 -21.36 27.51
CA ALA A 42 -31.70 -22.30 26.57
C ALA A 42 -32.62 -23.51 26.38
N ALA A 43 -32.69 -24.04 25.17
CA ALA A 43 -33.40 -25.29 24.91
C ALA A 43 -32.77 -26.06 23.75
N ALA A 44 -32.92 -27.37 23.81
CA ALA A 44 -32.54 -28.28 22.75
C ALA A 44 -33.64 -29.33 22.58
N ILE A 45 -34.08 -29.52 21.34
CA ILE A 45 -35.18 -30.42 20.99
C ILE A 45 -34.77 -31.22 19.76
N ILE A 46 -34.81 -32.55 19.85
CA ILE A 46 -34.49 -33.47 18.75
C ILE A 46 -35.80 -33.90 18.09
N ASN A 47 -35.79 -34.03 16.75
CA ASN A 47 -36.91 -34.61 16.03
C ASN A 47 -37.12 -36.08 16.44
N ASN A 48 -38.36 -36.49 16.71
CA ASN A 48 -38.71 -37.85 17.14
C ASN A 48 -38.20 -38.93 16.17
N GLU A 49 -38.19 -38.66 14.86
CA GLU A 49 -37.66 -39.58 13.84
C GLU A 49 -36.15 -39.85 14.00
N ALA A 50 -35.39 -38.85 14.47
CA ALA A 50 -33.94 -38.98 14.68
C ALA A 50 -33.59 -39.83 15.92
N LEU A 51 -34.56 -40.03 16.82
CA LEU A 51 -34.42 -40.85 18.03
C LEU A 51 -34.68 -42.35 17.79
N ASN A 52 -35.01 -42.76 16.56
CA ASN A 52 -35.20 -44.17 16.28
C ASN A 52 -33.91 -44.97 16.54
N GLY A 53 -34.02 -46.03 17.35
CA GLY A 53 -32.89 -46.87 17.78
C GLY A 53 -31.96 -46.23 18.82
N VAL A 54 -32.25 -45.02 19.32
CA VAL A 54 -31.49 -44.40 20.42
C VAL A 54 -31.91 -45.03 21.75
N THR A 55 -30.94 -45.52 22.50
CA THR A 55 -31.13 -46.25 23.76
C THR A 55 -30.85 -45.40 24.99
N SER A 56 -29.99 -44.38 24.86
CA SER A 56 -29.72 -43.38 25.90
C SER A 56 -29.52 -42.02 25.27
N LEU A 57 -30.18 -41.00 25.83
CA LEU A 57 -29.97 -39.60 25.47
C LEU A 57 -29.54 -38.84 26.73
N ASN A 58 -28.39 -38.18 26.65
CA ASN A 58 -27.86 -37.35 27.72
C ASN A 58 -27.81 -35.90 27.25
N MET A 59 -28.33 -35.01 28.08
CA MET A 59 -28.30 -33.57 27.84
C MET A 59 -27.87 -32.83 29.09
N LEU A 60 -26.95 -31.89 28.90
CA LEU A 60 -26.46 -31.00 29.94
C LEU A 60 -26.52 -29.56 29.41
N ILE A 61 -27.22 -28.70 30.14
CA ILE A 61 -27.23 -27.26 29.89
C ILE A 61 -26.42 -26.59 30.99
N ILE A 62 -25.44 -25.78 30.61
CA ILE A 62 -24.54 -25.06 31.51
C ILE A 62 -24.90 -23.57 31.45
N ASP A 63 -25.56 -23.07 32.49
CA ASP A 63 -25.89 -21.65 32.67
C ASP A 63 -24.69 -20.95 33.33
N LYS A 64 -23.92 -20.17 32.56
CA LYS A 64 -22.57 -19.61 32.86
C LYS A 64 -21.39 -20.57 32.64
N PRO A 65 -21.05 -20.87 31.39
CA PRO A 65 -19.94 -21.75 31.06
C PRO A 65 -18.62 -20.97 31.09
N THR A 66 -18.15 -20.54 32.26
CA THR A 66 -16.92 -19.73 32.40
C THR A 66 -15.68 -20.41 31.78
N THR A 67 -15.62 -21.73 31.86
CA THR A 67 -14.57 -22.54 31.21
C THR A 67 -14.52 -22.36 29.69
N TYR A 68 -15.65 -22.05 29.04
CA TYR A 68 -15.78 -21.92 27.59
C TYR A 68 -15.53 -20.49 27.07
N GLU A 69 -15.33 -19.51 27.95
CA GLU A 69 -15.15 -18.10 27.57
C GLU A 69 -13.85 -17.88 26.79
N ASN A 70 -12.76 -18.55 27.19
CA ASN A 70 -11.40 -18.29 26.67
C ASN A 70 -10.82 -19.46 25.86
N ILE A 71 -11.66 -20.37 25.36
CA ILE A 71 -11.17 -21.57 24.67
C ILE A 71 -10.75 -21.28 23.23
N ASP A 72 -11.39 -20.33 22.55
CA ASP A 72 -11.08 -19.96 21.16
C ASP A 72 -10.43 -18.58 21.07
N ASN A 73 -9.13 -18.51 21.38
CA ASN A 73 -8.34 -17.28 21.23
C ASN A 73 -7.97 -16.97 19.76
N SER A 74 -8.30 -17.86 18.82
CA SER A 74 -7.80 -17.76 17.43
C SER A 74 -8.73 -16.99 16.50
N THR A 75 -10.03 -16.99 16.77
CA THR A 75 -11.06 -16.46 15.85
C THR A 75 -11.73 -15.16 16.31
N ASN A 76 -11.30 -14.57 17.44
CA ASN A 76 -11.94 -13.42 18.11
C ASN A 76 -13.45 -13.64 18.39
N LYS A 77 -13.87 -14.90 18.44
CA LYS A 77 -15.23 -15.33 18.77
C LYS A 77 -15.44 -15.26 20.27
N THR A 78 -16.58 -14.71 20.69
CA THR A 78 -16.92 -14.64 22.12
C THR A 78 -18.24 -15.35 22.38
N LEU A 79 -18.31 -16.06 23.51
CA LEU A 79 -19.52 -16.74 23.96
C LEU A 79 -20.66 -15.74 24.22
N ALA A 80 -21.91 -16.09 23.86
CA ALA A 80 -23.09 -15.24 24.04
C ALA A 80 -24.22 -15.90 24.87
N SER A 81 -24.19 -17.22 25.06
CA SER A 81 -25.27 -17.98 25.70
C SER A 81 -24.77 -19.08 26.63
N SER A 82 -25.71 -19.78 27.27
CA SER A 82 -25.48 -21.10 27.87
C SER A 82 -24.94 -22.09 26.84
N VAL A 83 -24.15 -23.06 27.32
CA VAL A 83 -23.64 -24.17 26.50
C VAL A 83 -24.55 -25.39 26.68
N ILE A 84 -24.95 -25.99 25.57
CA ILE A 84 -25.74 -27.22 25.54
C ILE A 84 -24.83 -28.37 25.08
N VAL A 85 -24.59 -29.34 25.94
CA VAL A 85 -23.80 -30.54 25.65
C VAL A 85 -24.73 -31.73 25.50
N MET A 86 -24.58 -32.45 24.40
CA MET A 86 -25.45 -33.57 24.08
C MET A 86 -24.69 -34.76 23.54
N SER A 87 -25.12 -35.94 23.98
CA SER A 87 -24.64 -37.21 23.47
C SER A 87 -25.78 -38.21 23.44
N ALA A 88 -25.87 -38.98 22.37
CA ALA A 88 -26.81 -40.08 22.26
C ALA A 88 -26.04 -41.38 22.05
N TRP A 89 -26.56 -42.46 22.62
CA TRP A 89 -26.07 -43.82 22.41
C TRP A 89 -27.11 -44.62 21.62
N ARG A 90 -26.64 -45.44 20.68
CA ARG A 90 -27.45 -46.20 19.72
C ARG A 90 -26.84 -47.58 19.55
N ASP A 91 -27.69 -48.61 19.56
CA ASP A 91 -27.28 -50.01 19.38
C ASP A 91 -26.99 -50.39 17.91
N SER A 92 -27.52 -49.63 16.95
CA SER A 92 -27.41 -49.92 15.52
C SER A 92 -26.31 -49.10 14.80
N SER A 93 -25.68 -49.73 13.81
CA SER A 93 -24.59 -49.16 12.98
C SER A 93 -25.06 -48.19 11.88
N ALA A 94 -26.38 -47.97 11.74
CA ALA A 94 -26.92 -47.04 10.76
C ALA A 94 -26.88 -45.59 11.29
N SER A 95 -26.06 -44.76 10.65
CA SER A 95 -25.95 -43.33 10.96
C SER A 95 -27.11 -42.53 10.35
N VAL A 96 -28.25 -42.49 11.04
CA VAL A 96 -29.31 -41.50 10.72
C VAL A 96 -28.80 -40.10 11.10
N PRO A 97 -28.84 -39.11 10.19
CA PRO A 97 -28.44 -37.74 10.50
C PRO A 97 -29.32 -37.17 11.62
N MET A 98 -28.68 -36.63 12.65
CA MET A 98 -29.36 -36.09 13.83
C MET A 98 -29.78 -34.66 13.54
N ASN A 99 -31.07 -34.36 13.45
CA ASN A 99 -31.53 -32.97 13.32
C ASN A 99 -31.98 -32.45 14.67
N ILE A 100 -31.23 -31.49 15.21
CA ILE A 100 -31.51 -30.87 16.50
C ILE A 100 -31.85 -29.41 16.34
N SER A 101 -32.95 -28.98 16.96
CA SER A 101 -33.33 -27.58 17.10
C SER A 101 -32.79 -27.02 18.41
N LEU A 102 -32.04 -25.93 18.30
CA LEU A 102 -31.37 -25.26 19.40
C LEU A 102 -31.93 -23.85 19.55
N TYR A 103 -32.06 -23.43 20.79
CA TYR A 103 -32.62 -22.14 21.14
C TYR A 103 -31.76 -21.49 22.24
N PHE A 104 -31.33 -20.26 22.00
CA PHE A 104 -30.41 -19.56 22.88
C PHE A 104 -30.88 -18.13 23.14
N GLN A 105 -31.09 -17.79 24.40
CA GLN A 105 -31.20 -16.41 24.84
C GLN A 105 -29.80 -15.84 25.09
N VAL A 106 -29.56 -14.60 24.67
CA VAL A 106 -28.31 -13.91 24.97
C VAL A 106 -28.28 -13.60 26.47
N LEU A 107 -27.23 -14.04 27.15
CA LEU A 107 -27.04 -13.74 28.56
C LEU A 107 -26.56 -12.29 28.71
N GLU A 108 -27.16 -11.53 29.63
CA GLU A 108 -26.85 -10.10 29.82
C GLU A 108 -25.36 -9.85 30.10
N GLU A 109 -24.71 -10.74 30.86
CA GLU A 109 -23.27 -10.67 31.13
C GLU A 109 -22.38 -10.88 29.89
N TYR A 110 -22.93 -11.49 28.83
CA TYR A 110 -22.23 -11.75 27.57
C TYR A 110 -22.76 -10.88 26.43
N ARG A 111 -23.70 -9.97 26.72
CA ARG A 111 -24.29 -9.09 25.73
C ARG A 111 -23.25 -8.07 25.28
N PRO A 112 -22.93 -8.00 23.98
CA PRO A 112 -21.93 -7.05 23.50
C PRO A 112 -22.46 -5.61 23.60
N ASN A 113 -21.59 -4.69 24.03
CA ASN A 113 -21.84 -3.23 23.99
C ASN A 113 -21.74 -2.64 22.57
N ILE A 114 -21.47 -3.48 21.57
CA ILE A 114 -21.26 -3.14 20.17
C ILE A 114 -22.18 -3.99 19.31
N ARG A 115 -22.41 -3.56 18.06
CA ARG A 115 -23.14 -4.40 17.09
C ARG A 115 -22.37 -5.70 16.90
N ALA A 116 -23.10 -6.81 16.83
CA ALA A 116 -22.52 -8.13 16.75
C ALA A 116 -23.32 -9.01 15.80
N ASP A 117 -22.61 -9.89 15.10
CA ASP A 117 -23.21 -10.99 14.36
C ASP A 117 -23.18 -12.24 15.24
N TYR A 118 -24.29 -12.97 15.27
CA TYR A 118 -24.45 -14.17 16.08
C TYR A 118 -24.41 -15.43 15.22
N PHE A 119 -23.80 -16.48 15.76
CA PHE A 119 -23.58 -17.76 15.10
C PHE A 119 -23.93 -18.90 16.06
N CYS A 120 -24.70 -19.87 15.58
CA CYS A 120 -24.79 -21.15 16.27
C CYS A 120 -23.56 -21.98 15.91
N SER A 121 -22.74 -22.25 16.91
CA SER A 121 -21.48 -22.96 16.73
C SER A 121 -21.44 -24.18 17.63
N PHE A 122 -20.73 -25.20 17.17
CA PHE A 122 -20.29 -26.30 18.03
C PHE A 122 -18.81 -26.17 18.36
N TYR A 123 -18.43 -26.74 19.49
CA TYR A 123 -17.04 -26.79 19.90
C TYR A 123 -16.34 -27.98 19.24
N ASP A 124 -15.40 -27.69 18.35
CA ASP A 124 -14.54 -28.69 17.72
C ASP A 124 -13.33 -28.97 18.63
N THR A 125 -13.34 -30.12 19.28
CA THR A 125 -12.28 -30.56 20.20
C THR A 125 -10.96 -30.85 19.49
N THR A 126 -10.97 -31.18 18.19
CA THR A 126 -9.76 -31.49 17.43
C THR A 126 -8.97 -30.23 17.08
N GLN A 127 -9.69 -29.16 16.74
CA GLN A 127 -9.11 -27.87 16.37
C GLN A 127 -9.15 -26.85 17.51
N SER A 128 -9.73 -27.22 18.66
CA SER A 128 -9.93 -26.36 19.84
C SER A 128 -10.60 -25.02 19.50
N LYS A 129 -11.60 -25.02 18.62
CA LYS A 129 -12.26 -23.79 18.12
C LYS A 129 -13.77 -23.93 17.97
N TRP A 130 -14.47 -22.80 17.89
CA TRP A 130 -15.88 -22.76 17.54
C TRP A 130 -16.08 -22.85 16.03
N ASN A 131 -16.92 -23.79 15.60
CA ASN A 131 -17.17 -24.09 14.20
C ASN A 131 -18.68 -24.13 13.91
N GLU A 132 -19.08 -23.60 12.75
CA GLU A 132 -20.47 -23.52 12.27
C GLU A 132 -20.84 -24.68 11.33
N SER A 133 -19.90 -25.57 10.97
CA SER A 133 -20.17 -26.63 10.00
C SER A 133 -21.29 -27.57 10.46
N GLY A 134 -22.31 -27.73 9.62
CA GLY A 134 -23.48 -28.56 9.93
C GLY A 134 -24.56 -27.85 10.74
N CYS A 135 -24.40 -26.57 11.07
CA CYS A 135 -25.40 -25.74 11.73
C CYS A 135 -25.99 -24.67 10.77
N THR A 136 -27.26 -24.34 10.95
CA THR A 136 -27.94 -23.27 10.23
C THR A 136 -27.70 -21.91 10.87
N LYS A 137 -27.79 -20.83 10.06
CA LYS A 137 -27.65 -19.46 10.56
C LYS A 137 -28.76 -19.15 11.57
N PRO A 138 -28.44 -18.59 12.76
CA PRO A 138 -29.45 -18.35 13.78
C PRO A 138 -30.45 -17.28 13.35
N ARG A 139 -31.73 -17.56 13.57
CA ARG A 139 -32.85 -16.64 13.35
C ARG A 139 -33.26 -16.01 14.67
N HIS A 140 -33.24 -14.68 14.75
CA HIS A 140 -33.74 -13.97 15.92
C HIS A 140 -35.27 -13.99 15.97
N ASN A 141 -35.80 -14.39 17.12
CA ASN A 141 -37.22 -14.35 17.41
C ASN A 141 -37.49 -13.19 18.39
N PRO A 142 -38.05 -12.05 17.92
CA PRO A 142 -38.20 -10.85 18.74
C PRO A 142 -39.24 -11.01 19.85
N THR A 143 -40.18 -11.95 19.73
CA THR A 143 -41.22 -12.20 20.75
C THR A 143 -40.62 -12.76 22.04
N PHE A 144 -39.59 -13.59 21.94
CA PHE A 144 -38.95 -14.25 23.08
C PHE A 144 -37.50 -13.77 23.32
N ASP A 145 -37.02 -12.81 22.54
CA ASP A 145 -35.63 -12.33 22.50
C ASP A 145 -34.59 -13.46 22.50
N ARG A 146 -34.76 -14.42 21.59
CA ARG A 146 -33.88 -15.59 21.49
C ARG A 146 -33.49 -15.90 20.05
N TYR A 147 -32.39 -16.60 19.88
CA TYR A 147 -31.91 -17.10 18.60
C TYR A 147 -32.27 -18.58 18.43
N GLU A 148 -32.80 -18.92 17.26
CA GLU A 148 -33.25 -20.27 16.90
C GLU A 148 -32.42 -20.79 15.72
N CYS A 149 -31.88 -21.99 15.85
CA CYS A 149 -31.07 -22.62 14.80
C CYS A 149 -31.21 -24.14 14.86
N SER A 150 -30.68 -24.81 13.84
CA SER A 150 -30.66 -26.27 13.76
C SER A 150 -29.28 -26.79 13.37
N CYS A 151 -28.88 -27.93 13.92
CA CYS A 151 -27.63 -28.59 13.58
C CYS A 151 -27.87 -30.07 13.21
N ASN A 152 -26.98 -30.63 12.39
CA ASN A 152 -27.11 -32.00 11.87
C ASN A 152 -26.27 -33.06 12.63
N HIS A 153 -25.80 -32.73 13.84
CA HIS A 153 -24.97 -33.59 14.69
C HIS A 153 -25.27 -33.34 16.17
N LEU A 154 -24.67 -34.15 17.05
CA LEU A 154 -24.75 -34.00 18.51
C LEU A 154 -23.37 -33.76 19.07
N THR A 155 -23.14 -32.57 19.61
CA THR A 155 -21.86 -32.12 20.15
C THR A 155 -22.11 -31.14 21.31
N SER A 156 -21.19 -30.20 21.53
CA SER A 156 -21.37 -29.10 22.48
C SER A 156 -21.66 -27.82 21.71
N PHE A 157 -22.85 -27.26 21.88
CA PHE A 157 -23.33 -26.10 21.14
C PHE A 157 -23.41 -24.85 22.01
N ALA A 158 -23.18 -23.70 21.39
CA ALA A 158 -23.44 -22.40 21.97
C ALA A 158 -23.78 -21.36 20.89
N LEU A 159 -24.42 -20.28 21.33
CA LEU A 159 -24.47 -19.04 20.56
C LEU A 159 -23.18 -18.27 20.81
N ILE A 160 -22.49 -17.96 19.72
CA ILE A 160 -21.24 -17.21 19.70
C ILE A 160 -21.49 -15.91 18.96
N TRP A 161 -20.85 -14.83 19.38
CA TRP A 161 -20.91 -13.55 18.69
C TRP A 161 -19.52 -13.12 18.20
N LEU A 162 -19.51 -12.46 17.04
CA LEU A 162 -18.37 -11.67 16.57
C LEU A 162 -18.72 -10.18 16.62
N PRO A 163 -17.77 -9.31 16.98
CA PRO A 163 -17.94 -7.88 16.82
C PRO A 163 -18.18 -7.56 15.34
N LYS A 164 -19.37 -7.03 15.04
CA LYS A 164 -19.64 -6.41 13.76
C LYS A 164 -19.01 -5.02 13.84
N LEU A 165 -17.74 -4.92 13.47
CA LEU A 165 -17.07 -3.62 13.39
C LEU A 165 -17.93 -2.75 12.47
N PRO A 166 -18.54 -1.65 12.99
CA PRO A 166 -19.25 -0.75 12.12
C PRO A 166 -18.23 -0.27 11.10
N LEU A 167 -18.52 -0.47 9.82
CA LEU A 167 -17.72 0.16 8.79
C LEU A 167 -17.89 1.66 8.93
N THR A 168 -16.96 2.28 9.65
CA THR A 168 -16.98 3.71 9.87
C THR A 168 -16.66 4.39 8.56
N ARG A 169 -17.58 5.24 8.09
CA ARG A 169 -17.33 6.20 7.00
C ARG A 169 -16.30 7.27 7.41
N HIS A 170 -15.69 7.16 8.58
CA HIS A 170 -14.67 8.10 9.04
C HIS A 170 -13.30 7.64 8.55
N LEU A 171 -12.64 8.51 7.79
CA LEU A 171 -11.24 8.34 7.42
C LEU A 171 -10.39 8.34 8.69
N ASN A 172 -9.44 7.40 8.79
CA ASN A 172 -8.49 7.42 9.90
C ASN A 172 -7.53 8.61 9.73
N ALA A 173 -6.87 9.01 10.81
CA ALA A 173 -5.89 10.10 10.78
C ALA A 173 -4.79 9.88 9.72
N GLN A 174 -4.37 8.63 9.52
CA GLN A 174 -3.41 8.25 8.47
C GLN A 174 -3.97 8.45 7.06
N ASP A 175 -5.22 8.09 6.81
CA ASP A 175 -5.86 8.24 5.49
C ASP A 175 -5.98 9.74 5.14
N ILE A 176 -6.42 10.55 6.11
CA ILE A 176 -6.51 12.02 5.97
C ILE A 176 -5.13 12.61 5.69
N ALA A 177 -4.12 12.24 6.48
CA ALA A 177 -2.76 12.74 6.30
C ALA A 177 -2.19 12.36 4.93
N SER A 178 -2.43 11.12 4.48
CA SER A 178 -2.01 10.67 3.15
C SER A 178 -2.63 11.52 2.04
N LEU A 179 -3.94 11.78 2.09
CA LEU A 179 -4.63 12.62 1.10
C LEU A 179 -4.09 14.06 1.10
N VAL A 180 -3.88 14.64 2.27
CA VAL A 180 -3.36 16.02 2.41
C VAL A 180 -1.94 16.13 1.87
N PHE A 181 -1.03 15.24 2.28
CA PHE A 181 0.37 15.29 1.85
C PHE A 181 0.52 15.05 0.35
N GLN A 182 -0.20 14.08 -0.22
CA GLN A 182 -0.22 13.85 -1.67
C GLN A 182 -0.74 15.08 -2.42
N SER A 183 -1.81 15.73 -1.92
CA SER A 183 -2.35 16.95 -2.52
C SER A 183 -1.34 18.10 -2.51
N ILE A 184 -0.64 18.30 -1.39
CA ILE A 184 0.45 19.29 -1.29
C ILE A 184 1.53 18.97 -2.31
N SER A 185 1.98 17.71 -2.40
CA SER A 185 2.99 17.28 -3.37
C SER A 185 2.60 17.56 -4.82
N ILE A 186 1.33 17.33 -5.19
CA ILE A 186 0.81 17.63 -6.53
C ILE A 186 0.85 19.14 -6.79
N CYS A 187 0.37 19.97 -5.86
CA CYS A 187 0.42 21.43 -5.98
C CYS A 187 1.85 21.95 -6.13
N CYS A 188 2.78 21.41 -5.35
CA CYS A 188 4.20 21.72 -5.42
C CYS A 188 4.79 21.41 -6.80
N PHE A 189 4.48 20.24 -7.35
CA PHE A 189 4.94 19.85 -8.69
C PHE A 189 4.35 20.73 -9.79
N LEU A 190 3.06 21.08 -9.70
CA LEU A 190 2.41 22.00 -10.65
C LEU A 190 3.08 23.38 -10.63
N ALA A 191 3.42 23.90 -9.44
CA ALA A 191 4.14 25.17 -9.32
C ALA A 191 5.51 25.13 -10.01
N ILE A 192 6.27 24.02 -9.88
CA ILE A 192 7.54 23.82 -10.59
C ILE A 192 7.32 23.81 -12.11
N MET A 193 6.30 23.08 -12.58
CA MET A 193 6.00 22.98 -14.01
C MET A 193 5.62 24.34 -14.60
N ILE A 194 4.74 25.09 -13.93
CA ILE A 194 4.36 26.45 -14.34
C ILE A 194 5.60 27.35 -14.39
N HIS A 195 6.40 27.34 -13.33
CA HIS A 195 7.61 28.16 -13.26
C HIS A 195 8.63 27.79 -14.37
N ALA A 196 8.82 26.50 -14.64
CA ALA A 196 9.69 26.02 -15.72
C ALA A 196 9.20 26.47 -17.11
N VAL A 197 7.89 26.42 -17.36
CA VAL A 197 7.29 26.89 -18.62
C VAL A 197 7.44 28.41 -18.77
N LEU A 198 7.16 29.18 -17.71
CA LEU A 198 7.30 30.64 -17.73
C LEU A 198 8.73 31.08 -18.05
N ILE A 199 9.74 30.43 -17.45
CA ILE A 199 11.15 30.68 -17.77
C ILE A 199 11.45 30.37 -19.23
N ARG A 200 10.95 29.24 -19.75
CA ARG A 200 11.19 28.83 -21.14
C ARG A 200 10.59 29.82 -22.15
N ILE A 201 9.41 30.37 -21.85
CA ILE A 201 8.77 31.40 -22.68
C ILE A 201 9.57 32.70 -22.61
N ARG A 202 10.03 33.10 -21.42
CA ARG A 202 10.78 34.36 -21.22
C ARG A 202 12.19 34.33 -21.81
N ASP A 203 12.88 33.20 -21.72
CA ASP A 203 14.25 33.04 -22.24
C ASP A 203 14.45 31.64 -22.81
N SER A 204 14.38 31.53 -24.14
CA SER A 204 14.57 30.28 -24.88
C SER A 204 15.96 29.65 -24.65
N LYS A 205 16.98 30.45 -24.31
CA LYS A 205 18.33 29.96 -24.00
C LYS A 205 18.43 29.31 -22.62
N MET A 206 17.42 29.50 -21.78
CA MET A 206 17.34 29.01 -20.40
C MET A 206 16.49 27.72 -20.28
N SER A 207 16.34 26.97 -21.38
CA SER A 207 15.58 25.71 -21.42
C SER A 207 16.06 24.70 -20.36
N LEU A 208 15.15 23.82 -19.92
CA LEU A 208 15.53 22.61 -19.18
C LEU A 208 16.55 21.84 -20.03
N GLN A 209 17.72 21.58 -19.46
CA GLN A 209 18.72 20.75 -20.11
C GLN A 209 18.38 19.28 -19.85
N THR A 210 18.91 18.39 -20.68
CA THR A 210 18.64 16.95 -20.63
C THR A 210 19.02 16.31 -19.28
N TYR A 211 19.85 16.98 -18.47
CA TYR A 211 20.22 16.54 -17.13
C TYR A 211 19.12 16.69 -16.06
N ASP A 212 18.19 17.65 -16.23
CA ASP A 212 17.10 17.90 -15.27
C ASP A 212 15.88 17.02 -15.50
N LEU A 213 15.76 16.52 -16.73
CA LEU A 213 14.57 15.88 -17.21
C LEU A 213 14.31 14.52 -16.53
N PRO A 214 15.30 13.65 -16.26
CA PRO A 214 15.03 12.35 -15.66
C PRO A 214 14.43 12.42 -14.24
N PRO A 215 14.97 13.21 -13.29
CA PRO A 215 14.33 13.40 -11.98
C PRO A 215 12.92 13.99 -12.09
N LEU A 216 12.71 14.96 -12.98
CA LEU A 216 11.40 15.59 -13.16
C LEU A 216 10.36 14.63 -13.76
N ILE A 217 10.75 13.78 -14.72
CA ILE A 217 9.90 12.72 -15.28
C ILE A 217 9.53 11.72 -14.19
N SER A 218 10.52 11.24 -13.42
CA SER A 218 10.25 10.29 -12.33
C SER A 218 9.24 10.86 -11.33
N CYS A 219 9.41 12.11 -10.93
CA CYS A 219 8.51 12.76 -9.98
C CYS A 219 7.13 13.01 -10.60
N GLY A 220 7.07 13.41 -11.88
CA GLY A 220 5.81 13.60 -12.60
C GLY A 220 4.98 12.33 -12.65
N ILE A 221 5.62 11.17 -12.86
CA ILE A 221 4.93 9.87 -12.81
C ILE A 221 4.42 9.57 -11.40
N THR A 222 5.20 9.85 -10.34
CA THR A 222 4.70 9.73 -8.96
C THR A 222 3.48 10.63 -8.71
N MET A 223 3.48 11.86 -9.22
CA MET A 223 2.32 12.76 -9.05
C MET A 223 1.08 12.26 -9.81
N ILE A 224 1.26 11.71 -11.01
CA ILE A 224 0.16 11.07 -11.76
C ILE A 224 -0.38 9.87 -10.97
N LEU A 225 0.50 9.05 -10.38
CA LEU A 225 0.10 7.96 -9.48
C LEU A 225 -0.74 8.48 -8.31
N PHE A 226 -0.34 9.57 -7.65
CA PHE A 226 -1.11 10.16 -6.55
C PHE A 226 -2.48 10.67 -6.98
N VAL A 227 -2.58 11.30 -8.16
CA VAL A 227 -3.88 11.72 -8.71
C VAL A 227 -4.82 10.53 -8.89
N PHE A 228 -4.34 9.44 -9.50
CA PHE A 228 -5.17 8.24 -9.69
C PHE A 228 -5.48 7.53 -8.37
N TYR A 229 -4.56 7.54 -7.40
CA TYR A 229 -4.78 6.97 -6.07
C TYR A 229 -5.87 7.73 -5.30
N ILE A 230 -5.81 9.07 -5.31
CA ILE A 230 -6.87 9.92 -4.73
C ILE A 230 -8.20 9.66 -5.44
N ALA A 231 -8.19 9.58 -6.77
CA ALA A 231 -9.41 9.28 -7.54
C ALA A 231 -10.00 7.91 -7.14
N LEU A 232 -9.17 6.87 -6.99
CA LEU A 232 -9.59 5.54 -6.52
C LEU A 232 -10.21 5.62 -5.11
N ALA A 233 -9.52 6.25 -4.16
CA ALA A 233 -9.98 6.38 -2.78
C ALA A 233 -11.31 7.13 -2.70
N MET A 234 -11.44 8.28 -3.38
CA MET A 234 -12.67 9.07 -3.41
C MET A 234 -13.83 8.33 -4.08
N THR A 235 -13.56 7.58 -5.16
CA THR A 235 -14.59 6.78 -5.84
C THR A 235 -15.17 5.70 -4.93
N VAL A 236 -14.33 5.03 -4.13
CA VAL A 236 -14.80 4.02 -3.16
C VAL A 236 -15.48 4.66 -1.96
N TYR A 237 -14.93 5.76 -1.45
CA TYR A 237 -15.43 6.45 -0.26
C TYR A 237 -16.84 7.06 -0.45
N THR A 238 -17.12 7.58 -1.64
CA THR A 238 -18.41 8.20 -1.96
C THR A 238 -19.51 7.19 -2.26
N LYS A 239 -19.17 5.95 -2.63
CA LYS A 239 -20.14 4.89 -2.90
C LYS A 239 -20.74 4.33 -1.62
N GLU A 240 -22.07 4.22 -1.57
CA GLU A 240 -22.76 3.42 -0.56
C GLU A 240 -22.51 1.94 -0.85
N THR A 241 -21.89 1.26 0.11
CA THR A 241 -21.55 -0.16 0.02
C THR A 241 -22.24 -0.90 1.16
N TYR A 242 -22.80 -2.07 0.87
CA TYR A 242 -23.44 -2.92 1.88
C TYR A 242 -22.40 -3.80 2.58
N ASP A 243 -22.65 -4.17 3.83
CA ASP A 243 -21.70 -4.94 4.69
C ASP A 243 -21.17 -6.23 4.04
N ASP A 244 -21.92 -6.84 3.12
CA ASP A 244 -21.57 -8.09 2.44
C ASP A 244 -20.93 -7.91 1.05
N GLU A 245 -20.83 -6.67 0.53
CA GLU A 245 -20.27 -6.40 -0.81
C GLU A 245 -18.74 -6.46 -0.80
N LYS A 246 -18.18 -7.63 -1.11
CA LYS A 246 -16.73 -7.85 -1.20
C LYS A 246 -16.17 -7.67 -2.62
N GLN A 247 -17.03 -7.55 -3.63
CA GLN A 247 -16.62 -7.44 -5.02
C GLN A 247 -16.38 -5.98 -5.42
N CYS A 248 -15.27 -5.73 -6.12
CA CYS A 248 -15.00 -4.40 -6.65
C CYS A 248 -15.95 -4.07 -7.80
N PHE A 249 -16.57 -2.89 -7.76
CA PHE A 249 -17.36 -2.37 -8.86
C PHE A 249 -16.47 -1.85 -10.01
N LEU A 250 -17.04 -1.77 -11.21
CA LEU A 250 -16.31 -1.52 -12.46
C LEU A 250 -15.38 -0.29 -12.39
N SER A 251 -15.89 0.87 -11.97
CA SER A 251 -15.10 2.11 -11.90
C SER A 251 -13.91 1.99 -10.93
N SER A 252 -14.11 1.37 -9.76
CA SER A 252 -13.04 1.17 -8.80
C SER A 252 -12.00 0.15 -9.27
N SER A 253 -12.43 -0.93 -9.94
CA SER A 253 -11.53 -1.92 -10.54
C SER A 253 -10.66 -1.30 -11.64
N VAL A 254 -11.26 -0.50 -12.54
CA VAL A 254 -10.51 0.22 -13.59
C VAL A 254 -9.48 1.17 -12.97
N LEU A 255 -9.88 1.98 -11.99
CA LEU A 255 -8.97 2.89 -11.29
C LEU A 255 -7.85 2.14 -10.55
N MET A 256 -8.16 0.99 -9.92
CA MET A 256 -7.18 0.14 -9.26
C MET A 256 -6.09 -0.32 -10.23
N PHE A 257 -6.47 -0.82 -11.42
CA PHE A 257 -5.49 -1.23 -12.43
C PHE A 257 -4.67 -0.06 -13.01
N PHE A 258 -5.26 1.14 -13.13
CA PHE A 258 -4.50 2.35 -13.48
C PHE A 258 -3.49 2.72 -12.39
N VAL A 259 -3.89 2.74 -11.12
CA VAL A 259 -2.98 2.98 -9.99
C VAL A 259 -1.86 1.96 -9.99
N TYR A 260 -2.19 0.68 -10.18
CA TYR A 260 -1.22 -0.40 -10.24
C TYR A 260 -0.24 -0.26 -11.43
N PHE A 261 -0.73 0.13 -12.61
CA PHE A 261 0.11 0.46 -13.76
C PHE A 261 1.08 1.60 -13.47
N PHE A 262 0.60 2.70 -12.91
CA PHE A 262 1.47 3.85 -12.60
C PHE A 262 2.45 3.52 -11.47
N LEU A 263 2.09 2.63 -10.54
CA LEU A 263 2.97 2.19 -9.47
C LEU A 263 4.17 1.41 -10.02
N ILE A 264 3.93 0.40 -10.87
CA ILE A 264 5.02 -0.37 -11.50
C ILE A 264 5.82 0.51 -12.46
N PHE A 265 5.13 1.34 -13.25
CA PHE A 265 5.78 2.27 -14.17
C PHE A 265 6.68 3.27 -13.44
N MET A 266 6.25 3.78 -12.28
CA MET A 266 7.05 4.64 -11.41
C MET A 266 8.34 3.94 -10.98
N PHE A 267 8.28 2.69 -10.50
CA PHE A 267 9.49 1.95 -10.11
C PHE A 267 10.43 1.70 -11.29
N CYS A 268 9.92 1.33 -12.46
CA CYS A 268 10.73 1.19 -13.68
C CYS A 268 11.44 2.49 -14.07
N VAL A 269 10.74 3.63 -14.00
CA VAL A 269 11.34 4.92 -14.31
C VAL A 269 12.34 5.37 -13.25
N LYS A 270 12.06 5.17 -11.96
CA LYS A 270 13.02 5.42 -10.89
C LYS A 270 14.30 4.60 -11.07
N THR A 271 14.17 3.35 -11.51
CA THR A 271 15.30 2.49 -11.88
C THR A 271 16.07 3.04 -13.08
N SER A 272 15.36 3.54 -14.09
CA SER A 272 15.98 4.21 -15.25
C SER A 272 16.76 5.47 -14.82
N VAL A 273 16.23 6.25 -13.88
CA VAL A 273 16.93 7.41 -13.29
C VAL A 273 18.18 6.96 -12.52
N ALA A 274 18.08 5.90 -11.72
CA ALA A 274 19.22 5.32 -11.01
C ALA A 274 20.32 4.87 -12.00
N TYR A 275 19.94 4.21 -13.10
CA TYR A 275 20.86 3.81 -14.15
C TYR A 275 21.57 5.00 -14.82
N PHE A 276 20.86 6.10 -15.12
CA PHE A 276 21.51 7.29 -15.67
C PHE A 276 22.46 7.96 -14.66
N ASN A 277 22.11 7.97 -13.37
CA ASN A 277 23.02 8.43 -12.32
C ASN A 277 24.28 7.55 -12.25
N TYR A 278 24.13 6.23 -12.37
CA TYR A 278 25.25 5.30 -12.41
C TYR A 278 26.20 5.58 -13.59
N LEU A 279 25.67 5.71 -14.81
CA LEU A 279 26.49 6.03 -15.99
C LEU A 279 27.24 7.35 -15.82
N ARG A 280 26.58 8.36 -15.23
CA ARG A 280 27.16 9.69 -15.03
C ARG A 280 28.29 9.69 -13.99
N PHE A 281 28.07 9.06 -12.83
CA PHE A 281 28.98 9.22 -11.70
C PHE A 281 30.01 8.11 -11.57
N VAL A 282 29.71 6.90 -12.05
CA VAL A 282 30.62 5.75 -11.98
C VAL A 282 31.41 5.63 -13.28
N HIS A 283 30.71 5.60 -14.42
CA HIS A 283 31.37 5.43 -15.72
C HIS A 283 31.81 6.75 -16.38
N LEU A 284 31.42 7.90 -15.81
CA LEU A 284 31.74 9.24 -16.33
C LEU A 284 31.34 9.42 -17.81
N PHE A 285 30.32 8.70 -18.26
CA PHE A 285 29.86 8.79 -19.65
C PHE A 285 29.13 10.11 -19.92
N PRO A 286 29.20 10.62 -21.18
CA PRO A 286 28.51 11.83 -21.56
C PRO A 286 26.98 11.66 -21.47
N GLN A 287 26.31 12.81 -21.41
CA GLN A 287 24.89 12.95 -21.14
C GLN A 287 24.02 12.03 -22.03
N PRO A 288 22.94 11.44 -21.50
CA PRO A 288 22.04 10.61 -22.30
C PRO A 288 21.36 11.48 -23.37
N SER A 289 21.35 11.00 -24.61
CA SER A 289 20.55 11.65 -25.66
C SER A 289 19.05 11.48 -25.37
N TYR A 290 18.23 12.43 -25.84
CA TYR A 290 16.76 12.32 -25.75
C TYR A 290 16.23 10.99 -26.29
N ARG A 291 16.86 10.45 -27.34
CA ARG A 291 16.54 9.14 -27.90
C ARG A 291 16.72 8.01 -26.88
N ARG A 292 17.82 7.98 -26.12
CA ARG A 292 18.06 6.96 -25.09
C ARG A 292 17.05 7.06 -23.95
N LEU A 293 16.73 8.28 -23.50
CA LEU A 293 15.72 8.50 -22.47
C LEU A 293 14.34 8.02 -22.92
N PHE A 294 13.95 8.35 -24.15
CA PHE A 294 12.68 7.89 -24.73
C PHE A 294 12.60 6.37 -24.83
N ILE A 295 13.67 5.71 -25.29
CA ILE A 295 13.73 4.24 -25.36
C ILE A 295 13.54 3.61 -23.96
N MET A 296 14.21 4.13 -22.93
CA MET A 296 14.05 3.62 -21.56
C MET A 296 12.63 3.84 -21.00
N LEU A 297 11.98 4.96 -21.35
CA LEU A 297 10.59 5.22 -20.99
C LEU A 297 9.64 4.22 -21.66
N VAL A 298 9.85 3.92 -22.95
CA VAL A 298 9.07 2.91 -23.68
C VAL A 298 9.27 1.53 -23.08
N ILE A 299 10.51 1.14 -22.76
CA ILE A 299 10.79 -0.15 -22.09
C ILE A 299 10.07 -0.21 -20.73
N SER A 300 10.15 0.86 -19.93
CA SER A 300 9.47 0.96 -18.63
C SER A 300 7.95 0.82 -18.76
N PHE A 301 7.37 1.45 -19.79
CA PHE A 301 5.94 1.35 -20.10
C PHE A 301 5.55 -0.08 -20.49
N LEU A 302 6.33 -0.72 -21.36
CA LEU A 302 6.10 -2.10 -21.80
C LEU A 302 6.15 -3.10 -20.63
N ILE A 303 7.14 -2.96 -19.74
CA ILE A 303 7.21 -3.80 -18.53
C ILE A 303 5.95 -3.63 -17.67
N SER A 304 5.53 -2.38 -17.43
CA SER A 304 4.36 -2.10 -16.60
C SER A 304 3.07 -2.64 -17.23
N ILE A 305 2.82 -2.40 -18.51
CA ILE A 305 1.60 -2.86 -19.17
C ILE A 305 1.54 -4.39 -19.24
N THR A 306 2.66 -5.07 -19.48
CA THR A 306 2.72 -6.54 -19.46
C THR A 306 2.37 -7.09 -18.09
N TRP A 307 2.91 -6.51 -17.02
CA TRP A 307 2.65 -6.97 -15.65
C TRP A 307 1.19 -6.73 -15.21
N VAL A 308 0.63 -5.58 -15.59
CA VAL A 308 -0.78 -5.25 -15.33
C VAL A 308 -1.72 -6.12 -16.14
N ALA A 309 -1.42 -6.36 -17.42
CA ALA A 309 -2.21 -7.24 -18.27
C ALA A 309 -2.20 -8.68 -17.74
N PHE A 310 -1.08 -9.14 -17.20
CA PHE A 310 -0.99 -10.43 -16.52
C PHE A 310 -1.94 -10.48 -15.32
N ALA A 311 -1.88 -9.51 -14.40
CA ALA A 311 -2.80 -9.46 -13.25
C ALA A 311 -4.27 -9.33 -13.66
N ALA A 312 -4.58 -8.49 -14.65
CA ALA A 312 -5.94 -8.33 -15.18
C ALA A 312 -6.46 -9.62 -15.83
N GLY A 313 -5.58 -10.38 -16.49
CA GLY A 313 -5.88 -11.70 -17.05
C GLY A 313 -6.36 -12.67 -15.97
N PHE A 314 -5.68 -12.74 -14.82
CA PHE A 314 -6.15 -13.55 -13.68
C PHE A 314 -7.47 -13.03 -13.10
N ASN A 315 -7.68 -11.71 -13.08
CA ASN A 315 -8.93 -11.12 -12.60
C ASN A 315 -10.14 -11.44 -13.48
N SER A 316 -9.92 -11.79 -14.75
CA SER A 316 -11.01 -12.13 -15.67
C SER A 316 -11.74 -13.42 -15.28
N ASN A 317 -11.07 -14.30 -14.52
CA ASN A 317 -11.66 -15.53 -14.03
C ASN A 317 -12.04 -15.35 -12.54
N SER A 318 -13.35 -15.36 -12.28
CA SER A 318 -13.92 -15.14 -10.94
C SER A 318 -13.48 -16.17 -9.91
N LEU A 319 -12.99 -17.35 -10.33
CA LEU A 319 -12.52 -18.41 -9.43
C LEU A 319 -11.27 -18.03 -8.62
N PHE A 320 -10.39 -17.16 -9.16
CA PHE A 320 -9.13 -16.84 -8.50
C PHE A 320 -9.26 -15.77 -7.41
N HIS A 321 -10.37 -15.04 -7.35
CA HIS A 321 -10.66 -14.02 -6.33
C HIS A 321 -9.45 -13.12 -5.98
N ILE A 322 -8.79 -12.54 -7.00
CA ILE A 322 -7.54 -11.79 -6.79
C ILE A 322 -7.74 -10.37 -6.26
N THR A 323 -8.91 -9.76 -6.51
CA THR A 323 -9.27 -8.42 -6.03
C THR A 323 -10.41 -8.49 -5.02
N GLN A 324 -10.40 -7.57 -4.06
CA GLN A 324 -11.42 -7.41 -3.04
C GLN A 324 -11.68 -5.94 -2.75
N LEU A 325 -12.95 -5.63 -2.51
CA LEU A 325 -13.38 -4.34 -2.02
C LEU A 325 -13.14 -4.27 -0.50
N TYR A 326 -12.35 -3.29 -0.07
CA TYR A 326 -12.24 -2.87 1.33
C TYR A 326 -13.17 -1.67 1.49
N PRO A 327 -14.38 -1.85 2.06
CA PRO A 327 -15.41 -0.82 1.92
C PRO A 327 -15.04 0.43 2.73
N TYR A 328 -15.41 1.59 2.17
CA TYR A 328 -14.98 2.94 2.58
C TYR A 328 -13.47 3.18 2.63
N LYS A 329 -12.64 2.27 2.12
CA LYS A 329 -11.19 2.44 1.98
C LYS A 329 -10.75 2.44 0.51
N LEU A 330 -10.77 1.28 -0.14
CA LEU A 330 -10.26 1.09 -1.51
C LEU A 330 -10.62 -0.30 -2.06
N CYS A 331 -10.66 -0.44 -3.38
CA CYS A 331 -10.57 -1.74 -4.04
C CYS A 331 -9.11 -2.07 -4.27
N TRP A 332 -8.65 -3.27 -3.91
CA TRP A 332 -7.28 -3.69 -4.13
C TRP A 332 -7.12 -5.21 -4.15
N PHE A 333 -5.89 -5.68 -4.33
CA PHE A 333 -5.56 -7.09 -4.23
C PHE A 333 -5.94 -7.68 -2.86
N THR A 334 -6.36 -8.94 -2.85
CA THR A 334 -6.56 -9.71 -1.61
C THR A 334 -5.24 -9.89 -0.87
N ARG A 335 -5.32 -10.08 0.45
CA ARG A 335 -4.12 -10.25 1.30
C ARG A 335 -3.26 -11.44 0.87
N ASP A 336 -3.87 -12.49 0.36
CA ASP A 336 -3.16 -13.71 -0.01
C ASP A 336 -2.36 -13.55 -1.31
N VAL A 337 -2.81 -12.67 -2.22
CA VAL A 337 -2.19 -12.51 -3.54
C VAL A 337 -1.31 -11.25 -3.67
N ILE A 338 -1.45 -10.28 -2.75
CA ILE A 338 -0.70 -9.02 -2.80
C ILE A 338 0.82 -9.24 -2.81
N TYR A 339 1.31 -10.31 -2.15
CA TYR A 339 2.73 -10.63 -2.12
C TYR A 339 3.28 -10.95 -3.52
N TYR A 340 2.54 -11.72 -4.31
CA TYR A 340 2.97 -12.18 -5.63
C TYR A 340 2.88 -11.09 -6.69
N PHE A 341 1.75 -10.37 -6.73
CA PHE A 341 1.52 -9.36 -7.75
C PHE A 341 2.21 -8.03 -7.45
N LEU A 342 2.36 -7.66 -6.17
CA LEU A 342 2.87 -6.34 -5.79
C LEU A 342 4.19 -6.41 -5.03
N THR A 343 4.24 -7.10 -3.89
CA THR A 343 5.37 -7.00 -2.97
C THR A 343 6.67 -7.51 -3.59
N ILE A 344 6.66 -8.69 -4.20
CA ILE A 344 7.86 -9.29 -4.81
C ILE A 344 8.42 -8.42 -5.95
N PRO A 345 7.63 -7.99 -6.96
CA PRO A 345 8.12 -7.10 -8.02
C PRO A 345 8.68 -5.78 -7.50
N VAL A 346 7.99 -5.15 -6.54
CA VAL A 346 8.42 -3.87 -5.96
C VAL A 346 9.73 -4.04 -5.18
N CYS A 347 9.86 -5.10 -4.37
CA CYS A 347 11.09 -5.42 -3.66
C CYS A 347 12.26 -5.64 -4.63
N LEU A 348 12.04 -6.27 -5.79
CA LEU A 348 13.08 -6.48 -6.79
C LEU A 348 13.61 -5.14 -7.34
N PHE A 349 12.72 -4.22 -7.73
CA PHE A 349 13.13 -2.89 -8.21
C PHE A 349 13.83 -2.08 -7.11
N LEU A 350 13.32 -2.13 -5.89
CA LEU A 350 13.94 -1.45 -4.74
C LEU A 350 15.34 -1.99 -4.46
N LEU A 351 15.54 -3.30 -4.50
CA LEU A 351 16.85 -3.92 -4.33
C LEU A 351 17.84 -3.45 -5.40
N ILE A 352 17.43 -3.45 -6.67
CA ILE A 352 18.26 -2.95 -7.78
C ILE A 352 18.65 -1.47 -7.54
N ASN A 353 17.70 -0.63 -7.14
CA ASN A 353 17.94 0.78 -6.86
C ASN A 353 18.90 0.98 -5.69
N ILE A 354 18.76 0.22 -4.60
CA ILE A 354 19.69 0.25 -3.46
C ILE A 354 21.11 -0.11 -3.91
N VAL A 355 21.28 -1.18 -4.67
CA VAL A 355 22.60 -1.62 -5.16
C VAL A 355 23.24 -0.53 -6.01
N ILE A 356 22.49 0.05 -6.95
CA ILE A 356 22.99 1.14 -7.80
C ILE A 356 23.35 2.37 -6.94
N PHE A 357 22.50 2.73 -5.98
CA PHE A 357 22.75 3.84 -5.07
C PHE A 357 24.06 3.65 -4.30
N ILE A 358 24.31 2.46 -3.75
CA ILE A 358 25.53 2.14 -3.00
C ILE A 358 26.76 2.33 -3.90
N PHE A 359 26.74 1.85 -5.15
CA PHE A 359 27.85 2.05 -6.08
C PHE A 359 28.09 3.52 -6.41
N VAL A 360 27.03 4.28 -6.68
CA VAL A 360 27.13 5.72 -6.93
C VAL A 360 27.68 6.44 -5.71
N ALA A 361 27.14 6.18 -4.52
CA ALA A 361 27.59 6.79 -3.28
C ALA A 361 29.06 6.48 -3.00
N TYR A 362 29.47 5.21 -3.13
CA TYR A 362 30.86 4.79 -2.94
C TYR A 362 31.81 5.53 -3.89
N HIS A 363 31.49 5.57 -5.18
CA HIS A 363 32.35 6.20 -6.17
C HIS A 363 32.45 7.72 -5.97
N VAL A 364 31.32 8.38 -5.71
CA VAL A 364 31.28 9.84 -5.49
C VAL A 364 32.04 10.21 -4.22
N LEU A 365 31.83 9.49 -3.10
CA LEU A 365 32.52 9.76 -1.84
C LEU A 365 34.03 9.52 -1.97
N ASN A 366 34.45 8.46 -2.65
CA ASN A 366 35.87 8.17 -2.87
C ASN A 366 36.54 9.23 -3.76
N HIS A 367 35.87 9.69 -4.82
CA HIS A 367 36.38 10.74 -5.69
C HIS A 367 36.63 12.06 -4.94
N ILE A 368 35.73 12.42 -4.02
CA ILE A 368 35.88 13.62 -3.20
C ILE A 368 37.01 13.46 -2.18
N ARG A 369 37.08 12.31 -1.50
CA ARG A 369 38.13 12.04 -0.51
C ARG A 369 39.53 12.10 -1.12
N ASN A 370 39.67 11.67 -2.37
CA ASN A 370 40.95 11.65 -3.08
C ASN A 370 41.27 12.96 -3.82
N SER A 371 40.41 13.98 -3.74
CA SER A 371 40.66 15.29 -4.35
C SER A 371 41.62 16.14 -3.48
N THR A 372 42.73 16.59 -4.07
CA THR A 372 43.92 17.18 -3.40
C THR A 372 43.79 18.63 -2.90
N SER A 373 42.65 19.30 -3.05
CA SER A 373 42.50 20.71 -2.63
C SER A 373 41.74 20.85 -1.29
N PRO A 374 42.44 21.11 -0.16
CA PRO A 374 41.82 21.19 1.16
C PRO A 374 40.88 22.39 1.31
N HIS A 375 41.13 23.50 0.60
CA HIS A 375 40.44 24.78 0.79
C HIS A 375 38.98 24.81 0.29
N HIS A 376 38.56 23.87 -0.56
CA HIS A 376 37.17 23.73 -1.06
C HIS A 376 36.54 22.36 -0.72
N SER A 377 37.18 21.57 0.13
CA SER A 377 36.75 20.20 0.45
C SER A 377 35.40 20.15 1.17
N TYR A 378 35.17 21.07 2.13
CA TYR A 378 33.93 21.15 2.91
C TYR A 378 32.71 21.50 2.06
N ASP A 379 32.80 22.51 1.20
CA ASP A 379 31.70 22.92 0.32
C ASP A 379 31.35 21.83 -0.70
N ARG A 380 32.36 21.14 -1.26
CA ARG A 380 32.16 20.01 -2.17
C ARG A 380 31.52 18.81 -1.47
N MET A 381 31.93 18.52 -0.24
CA MET A 381 31.31 17.45 0.58
C MET A 381 29.85 17.78 0.88
N LYS A 382 29.54 19.01 1.30
CA LYS A 382 28.16 19.45 1.57
C LYS A 382 27.27 19.30 0.33
N GLN A 383 27.75 19.74 -0.84
CA GLN A 383 27.01 19.59 -2.10
C GLN A 383 26.81 18.13 -2.50
N CYS A 384 27.80 17.26 -2.22
CA CYS A 384 27.68 15.83 -2.47
C CYS A 384 26.66 15.16 -1.56
N VAL A 385 26.72 15.40 -0.24
CA VAL A 385 25.75 14.84 0.71
C VAL A 385 24.35 15.28 0.34
N LEU A 386 24.18 16.56 0.01
CA LEU A 386 22.92 17.09 -0.50
C LEU A 386 22.49 16.32 -1.77
N PHE A 387 23.35 16.19 -2.78
CA PHE A 387 23.05 15.41 -3.98
C PHE A 387 22.62 13.96 -3.66
N LEU A 388 23.33 13.26 -2.78
CA LEU A 388 23.01 11.88 -2.40
C LEU A 388 21.65 11.79 -1.71
N LEU A 389 21.35 12.70 -0.78
CA LEU A 389 20.03 12.78 -0.13
C LEU A 389 18.91 13.00 -1.14
N LEU A 390 19.13 13.90 -2.09
CA LEU A 390 18.18 14.17 -3.19
C LEU A 390 18.05 12.96 -4.14
N SER A 391 19.13 12.21 -4.33
CA SER A 391 19.13 10.96 -5.10
C SER A 391 18.30 9.88 -4.41
N CYS A 392 18.36 9.76 -3.08
CA CYS A 392 17.54 8.81 -2.33
C CYS A 392 16.04 9.02 -2.56
N ALA A 393 15.59 10.27 -2.54
CA ALA A 393 14.19 10.62 -2.78
C ALA A 393 13.77 10.26 -4.22
N THR A 394 14.59 10.62 -5.21
CA THR A 394 14.27 10.37 -6.63
C THR A 394 14.36 8.89 -7.02
N GLN A 395 15.21 8.10 -6.38
CA GLN A 395 15.34 6.65 -6.63
C GLN A 395 14.29 5.80 -5.91
N GLY A 396 13.47 6.39 -5.04
CA GLY A 396 12.36 5.70 -4.38
C GLY A 396 12.76 4.92 -3.13
N ILE A 397 13.87 5.30 -2.47
CA ILE A 397 14.29 4.65 -1.22
C ILE A 397 13.23 4.85 -0.10
N GLY A 398 12.47 5.95 -0.14
CA GLY A 398 11.34 6.17 0.78
C GLY A 398 10.24 5.09 0.71
N TRP A 399 10.14 4.38 -0.43
CA TRP A 399 9.16 3.33 -0.63
C TRP A 399 9.54 2.00 0.03
N LEU A 400 10.76 1.88 0.58
CA LEU A 400 11.21 0.69 1.30
C LEU A 400 10.31 0.33 2.48
N LEU A 401 9.71 1.32 3.13
CA LEU A 401 8.80 1.08 4.25
C LEU A 401 7.53 0.32 3.82
N GLY A 402 7.12 0.40 2.55
CA GLY A 402 5.90 -0.22 2.03
C GLY A 402 5.84 -1.74 2.23
N PRO A 403 6.80 -2.52 1.68
CA PRO A 403 6.86 -3.96 1.90
C PRO A 403 6.89 -4.38 3.37
N PHE A 404 7.58 -3.61 4.23
CA PHE A 404 7.63 -3.91 5.66
C PHE A 404 6.26 -3.76 6.34
N LEU A 405 5.39 -2.85 5.86
CA LEU A 405 4.01 -2.74 6.37
C LEU A 405 3.19 -4.01 6.18
N THR A 406 3.45 -4.77 5.11
CA THR A 406 2.70 -6.01 4.85
C THR A 406 3.10 -7.17 5.76
N ILE A 407 4.29 -7.13 6.35
CA ILE A 407 4.87 -8.24 7.14
C ILE A 407 4.91 -7.90 8.65
N ALA A 408 4.89 -6.62 9.00
CA ALA A 408 4.99 -6.15 10.37
C ALA A 408 3.75 -6.51 11.22
N THR A 409 3.96 -6.65 12.54
CA THR A 409 2.87 -6.77 13.51
C THR A 409 1.98 -5.51 13.50
N PRO A 410 0.70 -5.59 13.92
CA PRO A 410 -0.23 -4.46 13.81
C PRO A 410 0.27 -3.15 14.43
N ASP A 411 0.91 -3.21 15.60
CA ASP A 411 1.44 -2.02 16.29
C ASP A 411 2.63 -1.40 15.53
N ALA A 412 3.55 -2.25 15.07
CA ALA A 412 4.69 -1.81 14.28
C ALA A 412 4.26 -1.27 12.91
N ALA A 413 3.27 -1.91 12.27
CA ALA A 413 2.69 -1.46 11.00
C ALA A 413 2.05 -0.07 11.13
N ASN A 414 1.39 0.22 12.27
CA ASN A 414 0.82 1.54 12.51
C ASN A 414 1.91 2.64 12.57
N VAL A 415 3.00 2.40 13.29
CA VAL A 415 4.12 3.35 13.40
C VAL A 415 4.84 3.52 12.05
N LEU A 416 5.17 2.40 11.38
CA LEU A 416 5.79 2.42 10.06
C LEU A 416 4.89 3.10 9.02
N GLY A 417 3.56 3.02 9.17
CA GLY A 417 2.58 3.63 8.28
C GLY A 417 2.69 5.15 8.27
N TRP A 418 2.85 5.76 9.46
CA TRP A 418 3.10 7.20 9.56
C TRP A 418 4.37 7.64 8.87
N PHE A 419 5.48 6.91 9.06
CA PHE A 419 6.73 7.21 8.37
C PHE A 419 6.58 7.06 6.86
N PHE A 420 5.94 5.99 6.39
CA PHE A 420 5.68 5.77 4.97
C PHE A 420 4.88 6.92 4.35
N ILE A 421 3.81 7.36 5.01
CA ILE A 421 2.95 8.46 4.57
C ILE A 421 3.70 9.80 4.54
N ILE A 422 4.51 10.11 5.56
CA ILE A 422 5.26 11.37 5.62
C ILE A 422 6.32 11.40 4.52
N PHE A 423 7.15 10.37 4.39
CA PHE A 423 8.25 10.36 3.43
C PHE A 423 7.78 10.31 1.98
N ASN A 424 6.79 9.46 1.67
CA ASN A 424 6.30 9.29 0.29
C ASN A 424 5.20 10.29 -0.04
N GLY A 425 4.29 10.60 0.88
CA GLY A 425 3.24 11.59 0.66
C GLY A 425 3.80 12.98 0.39
N LEU A 426 4.94 13.34 1.01
CA LEU A 426 5.65 14.61 0.76
C LEU A 426 6.72 14.51 -0.33
N GLU A 427 6.69 13.49 -1.20
CA GLU A 427 7.67 13.33 -2.30
C GLU A 427 7.83 14.63 -3.10
N GLY A 428 6.73 15.34 -3.39
CA GLY A 428 6.72 16.58 -4.16
C GLY A 428 7.42 17.76 -3.48
N LEU A 429 7.47 17.83 -2.14
CA LEU A 429 8.25 18.85 -1.43
C LEU A 429 9.75 18.66 -1.65
N TRP A 430 10.23 17.41 -1.62
CA TRP A 430 11.62 17.11 -1.91
C TRP A 430 11.99 17.61 -3.30
N VAL A 431 11.10 17.44 -4.30
CA VAL A 431 11.29 17.91 -5.67
C VAL A 431 11.47 19.43 -5.75
N ILE A 432 10.73 20.22 -4.97
CA ILE A 432 10.93 21.67 -4.91
C ILE A 432 12.35 21.97 -4.44
N PHE A 433 12.81 21.33 -3.37
CA PHE A 433 14.18 21.52 -2.88
C PHE A 433 15.20 21.14 -3.95
N ILE A 434 14.99 20.03 -4.68
CA ILE A 434 15.85 19.64 -5.82
C ILE A 434 15.88 20.73 -6.87
N TYR A 435 14.70 21.17 -7.30
CA TYR A 435 14.55 22.15 -8.36
C TYR A 435 15.25 23.47 -8.00
N LEU A 436 15.07 23.95 -6.76
CA LEU A 436 15.72 25.16 -6.28
C LEU A 436 17.23 25.02 -6.23
N VAL A 437 17.76 23.92 -5.66
CA VAL A 437 19.20 23.68 -5.56
C VAL A 437 19.84 23.63 -6.94
N VAL A 438 19.28 22.84 -7.86
CA VAL A 438 19.79 22.70 -9.22
C VAL A 438 19.72 24.02 -9.98
N ARG A 439 18.65 24.79 -9.78
CA ARG A 439 18.52 26.11 -10.40
C ARG A 439 19.54 27.11 -9.89
N LEU A 440 19.79 27.13 -8.58
CA LEU A 440 20.80 28.00 -7.96
C LEU A 440 22.20 27.68 -8.49
N GLN A 441 22.53 26.38 -8.60
CA GLN A 441 23.81 25.95 -9.18
C GLN A 441 23.98 26.43 -10.63
N ARG A 442 22.93 26.31 -11.46
CA ARG A 442 22.97 26.78 -12.85
C ARG A 442 23.19 28.29 -12.94
N ILE A 443 22.51 29.07 -12.10
CA ILE A 443 22.66 30.53 -12.10
C ILE A 443 24.10 30.91 -11.74
N ASP A 444 24.73 30.20 -10.80
CA ASP A 444 26.14 30.41 -10.45
C ASP A 444 27.09 30.05 -11.61
N GLU A 445 26.89 28.89 -12.25
CA GLU A 445 27.68 28.50 -13.43
C GLU A 445 27.57 29.51 -14.58
N GLN A 446 26.37 30.00 -14.88
CA GLN A 446 26.18 31.02 -15.91
C GLN A 446 26.90 32.32 -15.55
N LYS A 447 26.81 32.78 -14.30
CA LYS A 447 27.55 33.96 -13.84
C LYS A 447 29.06 33.78 -13.98
N ARG A 448 29.60 32.60 -13.65
CA ARG A 448 31.03 32.27 -13.83
C ARG A 448 31.43 32.27 -15.29
N LEU A 449 30.64 31.68 -16.18
CA LEU A 449 30.92 31.67 -17.62
C LEU A 449 30.93 33.09 -18.22
N ILE A 450 29.98 33.92 -17.82
CA ILE A 450 29.94 35.34 -18.21
C ILE A 450 31.20 36.05 -17.71
N ALA A 451 31.56 35.90 -16.44
CA ALA A 451 32.76 36.51 -15.86
C ALA A 451 34.05 36.08 -16.58
N VAL A 452 34.20 34.79 -16.89
CA VAL A 452 35.36 34.27 -17.66
C VAL A 452 35.37 34.83 -19.08
N SER A 453 34.20 34.95 -19.73
CA SER A 453 34.11 35.51 -21.08
C SER A 453 34.51 36.99 -21.10
N GLU A 454 34.11 37.77 -20.09
CA GLU A 454 34.48 39.18 -19.95
C GLU A 454 35.98 39.32 -19.67
N LEU A 455 36.56 38.50 -18.77
CA LEU A 455 38.02 38.48 -18.53
C LEU A 455 38.81 38.18 -19.80
N LYS A 456 38.37 37.21 -20.61
CA LYS A 456 39.01 36.90 -21.90
C LYS A 456 38.92 38.06 -22.90
N LYS A 457 37.79 38.78 -22.95
CA LYS A 457 37.65 39.99 -23.79
C LYS A 457 38.59 41.09 -23.32
N THR A 458 38.68 41.35 -22.01
CA THR A 458 39.60 42.35 -21.45
C THR A 458 41.07 41.99 -21.72
N GLN A 459 41.45 40.72 -21.60
CA GLN A 459 42.81 40.26 -21.93
C GLN A 459 43.12 40.42 -23.43
N ARG A 460 42.19 40.06 -24.32
CA ARG A 460 42.36 40.29 -25.77
C ARG A 460 42.50 41.78 -26.11
N SER A 461 41.70 42.64 -25.47
CA SER A 461 41.80 44.10 -25.63
C SER A 461 43.15 44.65 -25.16
N LYS A 462 43.64 44.20 -23.99
CA LYS A 462 44.96 44.57 -23.48
C LYS A 462 46.11 44.08 -24.38
N SER A 463 46.06 42.85 -24.88
CA SER A 463 47.06 42.34 -25.83
C SER A 463 47.02 43.06 -27.19
N ALA A 464 45.84 43.45 -27.68
CA ALA A 464 45.72 44.25 -28.90
C ALA A 464 46.29 45.66 -28.71
N SER A 465 46.00 46.32 -27.58
CA SER A 465 46.56 47.63 -27.22
C SER A 465 48.08 47.58 -27.04
N HIS A 466 48.62 46.51 -26.43
CA HIS A 466 50.06 46.34 -26.27
C HIS A 466 50.78 46.09 -27.60
N LYS A 467 50.13 45.40 -28.56
CA LYS A 467 50.65 45.19 -29.91
C LYS A 467 50.65 46.49 -30.74
N TYR A 468 49.61 47.31 -30.60
CA TYR A 468 49.55 48.65 -31.20
C TYR A 468 50.62 49.58 -30.62
N ARG A 469 50.82 49.57 -29.29
CA ARG A 469 51.85 50.38 -28.64
C ARG A 469 53.27 49.97 -29.04
N LYS A 470 53.52 48.66 -29.21
CA LYS A 470 54.82 48.15 -29.67
C LYS A 470 55.10 48.50 -31.13
N SER A 471 54.08 48.48 -32.01
CA SER A 471 54.17 48.99 -33.38
C SER A 471 54.45 50.49 -33.41
N PHE A 472 53.84 51.27 -32.50
CA PHE A 472 54.08 52.72 -32.42
C PHE A 472 55.46 53.06 -31.83
N GLU A 473 56.02 52.22 -30.95
CA GLU A 473 57.39 52.35 -30.45
C GLU A 473 58.42 51.92 -31.52
N GLU A 474 58.14 50.88 -32.31
CA GLU A 474 59.00 50.48 -33.46
C GLU A 474 58.98 51.53 -34.59
N ASP A 475 57.84 52.18 -34.88
CA ASP A 475 57.77 53.24 -35.90
C ASP A 475 58.49 54.55 -35.48
N ASN A 476 58.59 54.84 -34.17
CA ASN A 476 59.32 56.02 -33.66
C ASN A 476 60.84 55.78 -33.52
N GLU A 477 61.32 54.54 -33.64
CA GLU A 477 62.76 54.24 -33.59
C GLU A 477 63.45 54.40 -34.97
N TRP A 478 62.68 54.48 -36.07
CA TRP A 478 63.21 54.73 -37.43
C TRP A 478 63.36 56.21 -37.80
N ASP A 479 62.77 57.14 -37.05
CA ASP A 479 62.84 58.59 -37.36
C ASP A 479 64.11 59.28 -36.83
N ASN A 480 65.03 58.55 -36.16
CA ASN A 480 66.24 59.14 -35.56
C ASN A 480 67.57 58.75 -36.23
N TYR A 481 67.54 58.09 -37.38
CA TYR A 481 68.71 57.92 -38.24
C TYR A 481 68.40 58.36 -39.67
N GLY A 482 68.84 59.58 -39.98
CA GLY A 482 68.76 60.10 -41.34
C GLY A 482 69.68 59.38 -42.34
N ILE A 483 69.41 59.70 -43.61
CA ILE A 483 70.31 59.67 -44.79
C ILE A 483 70.05 58.52 -45.80
N THR A 484 69.36 58.93 -46.89
CA THR A 484 69.46 58.55 -48.32
C THR A 484 69.47 57.07 -48.76
N ARG A 485 68.52 56.70 -49.62
CA ARG A 485 68.78 56.45 -51.07
C ARG A 485 67.55 56.06 -51.88
N GLU A 486 67.59 56.53 -53.12
CA GLU A 486 66.81 56.27 -54.32
C GLU A 486 66.50 54.80 -54.70
N THR A 487 65.48 54.71 -55.56
CA THR A 487 65.18 53.71 -56.62
C THR A 487 64.37 52.46 -56.29
N GLY A 488 63.37 52.17 -57.15
CA GLY A 488 62.92 50.80 -57.38
C GLY A 488 61.43 50.57 -57.62
N ILE A 489 60.92 50.99 -58.78
CA ILE A 489 59.61 50.57 -59.32
C ILE A 489 59.58 49.04 -59.56
N LYS A 490 58.55 48.32 -59.08
CA LYS A 490 57.89 47.22 -59.84
C LYS A 490 56.58 46.69 -59.22
N TYR A 491 55.48 47.17 -59.81
CA TYR A 491 54.33 46.42 -60.36
C TYR A 491 53.89 45.03 -59.83
N ARG A 492 52.54 44.96 -59.67
CA ARG A 492 51.59 43.89 -60.07
C ARG A 492 51.36 42.74 -59.06
N ASN A 493 50.18 42.14 -58.89
CA ASN A 493 48.75 42.45 -59.02
C ASN A 493 48.03 41.15 -58.58
N THR A 494 46.87 41.31 -57.92
CA THR A 494 45.66 40.45 -58.00
C THR A 494 45.65 38.95 -57.62
N ARG A 495 44.61 38.65 -56.81
CA ARG A 495 43.69 37.48 -56.81
C ARG A 495 44.24 36.17 -56.22
N ASN A 496 43.52 35.42 -55.38
CA ASN A 496 42.08 35.35 -55.05
C ASN A 496 41.88 35.16 -53.54
#